data_AF-A0A9E2IP52-F1
#
_entry.id   AF-A0A9E2IP52-F1
#
_cell.length_a   1.000
_cell.length_b   1.000
_cell.length_c   1.000
_cell.angle_alpha   90.00
_cell.angle_beta   90.00
_cell.angle_gamma   90.00
#
_symmetry.space_group_name_H-M   'P 1'
#
loop_
_entity.id
_entity.type
_entity.pdbx_description
1 polymer ?
#
loop_
_entity_poly.entity_id
_entity_poly.type
_entity_poly.pdbx_seq_one_letter_code
_entity_poly.pdbx_strand_id
1 'polypeptide(L)'
;NWLFGPAWTALYVLIAIAGWRVWLRDRAGSLMKLWWLQLALNFLWSPVFFGMELIAPALLVILAMLVVILLFIGRAWSQDRVAALLFVPYAGWVAFATLLNTAIWQLN
;
A
#
# COMPACT_ATOMS: atom_id res chain seq x y z
N ASN A 1 -0.30 -9.16 17.51
CA ASN A 1 -1.31 -9.83 16.65
C ASN A 1 -2.64 -9.10 16.55
N TRP A 2 -3.26 -8.63 17.65
CA TRP A 2 -4.59 -8.01 17.57
C TRP A 2 -4.66 -6.68 16.78
N LEU A 3 -3.57 -5.90 16.75
CA LEU A 3 -3.54 -4.59 16.09
C LEU A 3 -3.55 -4.65 14.56
N PHE A 4 -3.04 -5.76 13.98
CA PHE A 4 -2.90 -5.89 12.52
C PHE A 4 -4.25 -5.93 11.81
N GLY A 5 -5.22 -6.67 12.34
CA GLY A 5 -6.56 -6.79 11.74
C GLY A 5 -7.28 -5.46 11.62
N PRO A 6 -7.55 -4.74 12.73
CA PRO A 6 -8.22 -3.44 12.72
C PRO A 6 -7.48 -2.39 11.89
N ALA A 7 -6.14 -2.38 11.94
CA ALA A 7 -5.35 -1.46 11.12
C ALA A 7 -5.58 -1.70 9.63
N TRP A 8 -5.46 -2.94 9.15
CA TRP A 8 -5.71 -3.27 7.75
C TRP A 8 -7.15 -3.00 7.33
N THR A 9 -8.14 -3.32 8.17
CA THR A 9 -9.54 -3.01 7.89
C THR A 9 -9.76 -1.51 7.69
N ALA A 10 -9.24 -0.67 8.58
CA ALA A 10 -9.34 0.77 8.45
C ALA A 10 -8.65 1.27 7.16
N LEU A 11 -7.44 0.76 6.88
CA LEU A 11 -6.70 1.13 5.67
C LEU A 11 -7.44 0.73 4.40
N TYR A 12 -8.06 -0.46 4.34
CA TYR A 12 -8.82 -0.88 3.18
C TYR A 12 -10.03 0.02 2.91
N VAL A 13 -10.69 0.51 3.96
CA VAL A 13 -11.76 1.51 3.81
C VAL A 13 -11.22 2.81 3.22
N LEU A 14 -10.08 3.31 3.72
CA LEU A 14 -9.46 4.54 3.19
C LEU A 14 -9.00 4.37 1.73
N ILE A 15 -8.40 3.22 1.41
CA ILE A 15 -7.97 2.86 0.05
C ILE A 15 -9.17 2.81 -0.89
N ALA A 16 -10.28 2.19 -0.47
CA ALA A 16 -11.50 2.09 -1.26
C ALA A 16 -12.13 3.47 -1.52
N ILE A 17 -12.20 4.35 -0.50
CA ILE A 17 -12.72 5.71 -0.66
C ILE A 17 -11.84 6.52 -1.62
N ALA A 18 -10.51 6.46 -1.47
CA ALA A 18 -9.59 7.15 -2.37
C ALA A 18 -9.67 6.60 -3.80
N GLY A 19 -9.82 5.29 -3.98
CA GLY A 19 -10.04 4.64 -5.27
C GLY A 19 -11.35 5.10 -5.93
N TRP A 20 -12.44 5.13 -5.17
CA TRP A 20 -13.73 5.64 -5.63
C TRP A 20 -13.64 7.09 -6.12
N ARG A 21 -12.96 7.96 -5.38
CA ARG A 21 -12.76 9.36 -5.77
C ARG A 21 -11.98 9.49 -7.07
N VAL A 22 -10.88 8.75 -7.22
CA VAL A 22 -10.08 8.75 -8.45
C VAL A 22 -10.87 8.19 -9.63
N TRP A 23 -11.62 7.11 -9.42
CA TRP A 23 -12.44 6.47 -10.43
C TRP A 23 -13.50 7.40 -11.03
N LEU A 24 -14.14 8.22 -10.18
CA LEU A 24 -15.13 9.19 -10.64
C LEU A 24 -14.55 10.29 -11.52
N ARG A 25 -13.25 10.59 -11.38
CA ARG A 25 -12.58 11.63 -12.17
C ARG A 25 -12.04 11.08 -13.49
N ASP A 26 -11.30 9.98 -13.42
CA ASP A 26 -10.72 9.33 -14.60
C ASP A 26 -10.47 7.84 -14.33
N ARG A 27 -11.31 7.00 -14.95
CA ARG A 27 -11.30 5.54 -14.77
C ARG A 27 -10.07 4.87 -15.38
N ALA A 28 -9.49 5.44 -16.43
CA ALA A 28 -8.36 4.87 -17.16
C ALA A 28 -7.05 5.66 -16.92
N GLY A 29 -7.12 6.69 -16.09
CA GLY A 29 -6.03 7.60 -15.78
C GLY A 29 -4.86 6.95 -15.06
N SER A 30 -3.73 7.66 -15.06
CA SER A 30 -2.50 7.22 -14.40
C SER A 30 -2.69 6.94 -12.91
N LEU A 31 -3.52 7.72 -12.22
CA LEU A 31 -3.84 7.52 -10.80
C LEU A 31 -4.59 6.21 -10.55
N MET A 32 -5.53 5.84 -11.41
CA MET A 32 -6.26 4.59 -11.27
C MET A 32 -5.35 3.38 -11.50
N LYS A 33 -4.40 3.48 -12.45
CA LYS A 33 -3.37 2.45 -12.66
C LYS A 33 -2.47 2.28 -11.44
N LEU A 34 -2.02 3.38 -10.82
CA LEU A 34 -1.24 3.32 -9.58
C LEU A 34 -2.05 2.72 -8.42
N TRP A 35 -3.34 3.05 -8.33
CA TRP A 35 -4.24 2.48 -7.32
C TRP A 35 -4.43 0.97 -7.49
N TRP A 36 -4.58 0.47 -8.72
CA TRP A 36 -4.65 -0.97 -8.97
C TRP A 36 -3.32 -1.66 -8.71
N LEU A 37 -2.20 -1.05 -9.13
CA LEU A 37 -0.87 -1.61 -8.94
C LEU A 37 -0.53 -1.76 -7.46
N GLN A 38 -0.79 -0.76 -6.63
CA GLN A 38 -0.56 -0.90 -5.18
C GLN A 38 -1.45 -1.98 -4.57
N LEU A 39 -2.69 -2.15 -5.06
CA LEU A 39 -3.61 -3.15 -4.53
C LEU A 39 -3.16 -4.57 -4.88
N ALA A 40 -2.66 -4.77 -6.11
CA ALA A 40 -2.08 -6.04 -6.52
C ALA A 40 -0.82 -6.39 -5.71
N LEU A 41 0.06 -5.41 -5.48
CA LEU A 41 1.23 -5.59 -4.62
C LEU A 41 0.86 -5.87 -3.16
N ASN A 42 -0.18 -5.21 -2.65
CA ASN A 42 -0.72 -5.47 -1.32
C ASN A 42 -1.22 -6.91 -1.17
N PHE A 43 -1.98 -7.40 -2.16
CA PHE A 43 -2.46 -8.76 -2.18
C PHE A 43 -1.33 -9.79 -2.32
N LEU A 44 -0.30 -9.48 -3.11
CA LEU A 44 0.86 -10.35 -3.30
C LEU A 44 1.75 -10.45 -2.04
N TRP A 45 1.85 -9.38 -1.25
CA TRP A 45 2.76 -9.35 -0.11
C TRP A 45 2.42 -10.39 0.97
N SER A 46 1.14 -10.52 1.35
CA SER A 46 0.75 -11.40 2.46
C SER A 46 1.05 -12.90 2.17
N PRO A 47 0.71 -13.47 1.00
CA PRO A 47 1.08 -14.84 0.65
C PRO A 47 2.59 -15.06 0.58
N VAL A 48 3.36 -14.10 0.06
CA VAL A 48 4.82 -14.25 -0.07
C VAL A 48 5.49 -14.23 1.31
N PHE A 49 5.05 -13.34 2.21
CA PHE A 49 5.63 -13.21 3.55
C PHE A 49 5.18 -14.33 4.49
N PHE A 50 3.88 -14.59 4.61
CA PHE A 50 3.34 -15.54 5.59
C PHE A 50 3.10 -16.95 5.03
N GLY A 51 2.79 -17.09 3.74
CA GLY A 51 2.47 -18.38 3.15
C GLY A 51 3.70 -19.12 2.64
N MET A 52 4.57 -18.41 1.92
CA MET A 52 5.81 -18.97 1.36
C MET A 52 7.02 -18.76 2.26
N GLU A 53 6.90 -17.94 3.31
CA GLU A 53 7.99 -17.58 4.24
C GLU A 53 9.24 -17.02 3.52
N LEU A 54 9.04 -16.44 2.33
CA LEU A 54 10.10 -15.89 1.49
C LEU A 54 10.37 -14.44 1.88
N ILE A 55 11.17 -14.25 2.93
CA ILE A 55 11.42 -12.93 3.54
C ILE A 55 12.03 -11.93 2.53
N ALA A 56 13.08 -12.31 1.80
CA ALA A 56 13.73 -11.41 0.84
C ALA A 56 12.82 -11.00 -0.34
N PRO A 57 12.10 -11.93 -1.01
CA PRO A 57 11.07 -11.56 -1.98
C PRO A 57 9.95 -10.70 -1.40
N ALA A 58 9.49 -10.99 -0.18
CA ALA A 58 8.48 -10.15 0.48
C ALA A 58 8.98 -8.72 0.72
N LEU A 59 10.28 -8.55 1.03
CA LEU A 59 10.90 -7.24 1.21
C LEU A 59 10.90 -6.43 -0.10
N LEU A 60 11.21 -7.07 -1.23
CA LEU A 60 11.13 -6.42 -2.55
C LEU A 60 9.70 -5.99 -2.89
N VAL A 61 8.71 -6.85 -2.61
CA VAL A 61 7.29 -6.56 -2.86
C VAL A 61 6.82 -5.37 -2.01
N ILE A 62 7.14 -5.34 -0.72
CA ILE A 62 6.70 -4.24 0.16
C ILE A 62 7.39 -2.91 -0.16
N LEU A 63 8.66 -2.93 -0.56
CA LEU A 63 9.37 -1.75 -1.03
C LEU A 63 8.75 -1.21 -2.34
N ALA A 64 8.46 -2.10 -3.30
CA ALA A 64 7.77 -1.73 -4.52
C ALA A 64 6.39 -1.13 -4.21
N MET A 65 5.63 -1.74 -3.29
CA MET A 65 4.34 -1.23 -2.85
C MET A 65 4.46 0.17 -2.26
N LEU A 66 5.44 0.40 -1.38
CA LEU A 66 5.68 1.71 -0.77
C LEU A 66 5.99 2.79 -1.83
N VAL A 67 6.83 2.48 -2.81
CA VAL A 67 7.13 3.40 -3.90
C VAL A 67 5.87 3.76 -4.70
N VAL A 68 5.04 2.76 -5.04
CA VAL A 68 3.78 3.01 -5.77
C VAL A 68 2.81 3.87 -4.95
N ILE A 69 2.72 3.64 -3.64
CA ILE A 69 1.92 4.47 -2.72
C ILE A 69 2.40 5.92 -2.72
N LEU A 70 3.70 6.16 -2.60
CA LEU A 70 4.28 7.51 -2.61
C LEU A 70 4.05 8.20 -3.96
N LEU A 71 4.19 7.48 -5.07
CA LEU A 71 3.88 7.98 -6.41
C LEU A 71 2.39 8.34 -6.56
N PHE A 72 1.49 7.53 -5.98
CA PHE A 72 0.06 7.83 -5.95
C PHE A 72 -0.21 9.12 -5.16
N ILE A 73 0.34 9.25 -3.95
CA ILE A 73 0.19 10.46 -3.12
C ILE A 73 0.67 11.70 -3.86
N GLY A 74 1.88 11.65 -4.44
CA GLY A 74 2.46 12.78 -5.17
C GLY A 74 1.62 13.22 -6.36
N ARG A 75 1.10 12.27 -7.16
CA ARG A 75 0.21 12.58 -8.30
C ARG A 75 -1.18 13.01 -7.87
N ALA A 76 -1.70 12.46 -6.77
CA ALA A 76 -3.02 12.80 -6.26
C ALA A 76 -3.02 14.18 -5.60
N TRP A 77 -1.89 14.66 -5.08
CA TRP A 77 -1.79 15.93 -4.38
C TRP A 77 -2.30 17.14 -5.19
N SER A 78 -2.05 17.15 -6.50
CA SER A 78 -2.53 18.23 -7.39
C SER A 78 -3.94 18.00 -7.95
N GLN A 79 -4.40 16.75 -8.02
CA GLN A 79 -5.67 16.39 -8.68
C GLN A 79 -6.82 16.15 -7.70
N ASP A 80 -6.54 15.49 -6.58
CA ASP A 80 -7.47 15.20 -5.50
C ASP A 80 -6.71 15.07 -4.16
N ARG A 81 -6.60 16.20 -3.45
CA ARG A 81 -5.90 16.26 -2.14
C ARG A 81 -6.49 15.30 -1.11
N VAL A 82 -7.80 15.08 -1.14
CA VAL A 82 -8.45 14.17 -0.18
C VAL A 82 -7.99 12.74 -0.45
N ALA A 83 -7.97 12.29 -1.71
CA ALA A 83 -7.45 10.98 -2.07
C ALA A 83 -5.97 10.81 -1.68
N ALA A 84 -5.16 11.85 -1.85
CA ALA A 84 -3.76 11.84 -1.42
C ALA A 84 -3.62 11.68 0.10
N LEU A 85 -4.39 12.46 0.88
CA LEU A 85 -4.35 12.43 2.35
C LEU A 85 -4.84 11.08 2.91
N LEU A 86 -5.84 10.45 2.29
CA LEU A 86 -6.32 9.11 2.67
C LEU A 86 -5.24 8.03 2.51
N PHE A 87 -4.28 8.23 1.61
CA PHE A 87 -3.14 7.32 1.40
C PHE A 87 -1.95 7.58 2.33
N VAL A 88 -1.88 8.73 3.02
CA VAL A 88 -0.82 9.03 3.98
C VAL A 88 -0.75 8.03 5.15
N PRO A 89 -1.85 7.71 5.87
CA PRO A 89 -1.79 6.71 6.94
C PRO A 89 -1.40 5.33 6.41
N TYR A 90 -1.78 5.02 5.17
CA TYR A 90 -1.37 3.78 4.50
C TYR A 90 0.14 3.75 4.22
N ALA A 91 0.73 4.85 3.73
CA ALA A 91 2.17 4.96 3.56
C ALA A 91 2.93 4.77 4.88
N GLY A 92 2.43 5.37 5.98
CA GLY A 92 3.01 5.20 7.32
C GLY A 92 2.98 3.75 7.79
N TRP A 93 1.85 3.05 7.59
CA TRP A 93 1.72 1.64 7.95
C TRP A 93 2.65 0.74 7.12
N VAL A 94 2.70 0.95 5.80
CA VAL A 94 3.58 0.17 4.91
C VAL A 94 5.04 0.44 5.22
N ALA A 95 5.45 1.67 5.51
CA ALA A 95 6.80 1.97 5.95
C ALA A 95 7.18 1.23 7.24
N PHE A 96 6.28 1.19 8.23
CA PHE A 96 6.47 0.41 9.44
C PHE A 96 6.62 -1.09 9.13
N ALA A 97 5.74 -1.64 8.29
CA ALA A 97 5.80 -3.05 7.89
C ALA A 97 7.08 -3.37 7.09
N THR A 98 7.59 -2.45 6.28
CA THR A 98 8.90 -2.58 5.60
C THR A 98 10.03 -2.68 6.62
N LEU A 99 10.06 -1.81 7.63
CA LEU A 99 11.08 -1.85 8.69
C LEU A 99 11.03 -3.17 9.44
N LEU A 100 9.83 -3.66 9.77
CA LEU A 100 9.64 -4.95 10.42
C LEU A 100 10.17 -6.10 9.55
N ASN A 101 9.85 -6.11 8.26
CA ASN A 101 10.30 -7.12 7.32
C ASN A 101 11.84 -7.12 7.18
N THR A 102 12.46 -5.94 7.07
CA THR A 102 13.92 -5.78 7.05
C THR A 102 14.56 -6.30 8.34
N ALA A 103 13.99 -5.99 9.51
CA ALA A 103 14.51 -6.46 10.78
C ALA A 103 14.46 -7.99 10.88
N ILE A 104 13.34 -8.60 10.45
CA ILE A 104 13.20 -10.06 10.41
C ILE A 104 14.20 -10.68 9.45
N TRP A 105 14.44 -10.06 8.28
CA TRP A 105 15.45 -10.54 7.33
C TRP A 105 16.87 -10.48 7.88
N GLN A 106 17.23 -9.46 8.67
CA GLN A 106 18.56 -9.32 9.25
C GLN A 106 18.81 -10.26 10.44
N LEU A 107 17.74 -10.69 11.10
CA LEU A 107 17.79 -11.56 12.29
C LEU A 107 17.69 -13.06 11.95
N ASN A 108 17.42 -13.41 10.69
CA ASN A 108 17.45 -14.78 10.16
C ASN A 108 18.71 -15.00 9.33
#